data_AF-A0A7X0QYW3-F1
#
_entry.id   AF-A0A7X0QYW3-F1
#
_cell.length_a   1.000
_cell.length_b   1.000
_cell.length_c   1.000
_cell.angle_alpha   90.00
_cell.angle_beta   90.00
_cell.angle_gamma   90.00
#
_symmetry.space_group_name_H-M   'P 1'
#
loop_
_entity.id
_entity.type
_entity.pdbx_description
1 polymer ?
#
loop_
_entity_poly.entity_id
_entity_poly.type
_entity_poly.pdbx_seq_one_letter_code
_entity_poly.pdbx_strand_id
1 'polypeptide(L)' 'MRIQAVVRKGPMKEIDEQEDLRYWLSRSPKERIEALTFIVSQYLKPGQRLDKTAVSKRKLSNGLS' A
#
# COMPACT_ATOMS: atom_id res chain seq x y z
N MET A 1 -4.96 -1.21 14.64
CA MET A 1 -5.68 -1.35 13.35
C MET A 1 -5.56 -2.79 12.89
N ARG A 2 -6.66 -3.44 12.44
CA ARG A 2 -6.63 -4.82 11.92
C ARG A 2 -6.60 -4.75 10.39
N ILE A 3 -5.44 -4.97 9.78
CA ILE A 3 -5.29 -5.03 8.33
C ILE A 3 -5.94 -6.34 7.85
N GLN A 4 -6.94 -6.26 6.97
CA GLN A 4 -7.62 -7.41 6.39
C GLN A 4 -7.50 -7.36 4.87
N ALA A 5 -7.24 -8.51 4.25
CA ALA A 5 -7.26 -8.63 2.81
C ALA A 5 -8.71 -8.51 2.32
N VAL A 6 -8.97 -7.53 1.47
CA VAL A 6 -10.25 -7.38 0.77
C VAL A 6 -10.08 -8.00 -0.61
N VAL A 7 -10.88 -9.02 -0.92
CA VAL A 7 -10.85 -9.69 -2.23
C VAL A 7 -12.09 -9.28 -3.01
N ARG A 8 -11.90 -8.58 -4.12
CA ARG A 8 -12.94 -8.31 -5.12
C ARG A 8 -12.85 -9.35 -6.24
N LYS A 9 -13.98 -9.92 -6.65
CA LYS A 9 -14.08 -10.84 -7.79
C LYS A 9 -14.93 -10.20 -8.87
N GLY A 10 -14.38 -10.06 -10.07
CA GLY A 10 -15.07 -9.48 -11.23
C GLY A 10 -14.23 -9.65 -12.50
N PRO A 11 -14.80 -9.34 -13.69
CA PRO A 11 -14.04 -9.32 -14.94
C PRO A 11 -12.89 -8.33 -14.82
N MET A 12 -11.66 -8.73 -15.19
CA MET A 12 -10.46 -7.88 -15.03
C MET A 12 -10.64 -6.48 -15.68
N LYS A 13 -11.38 -6.41 -16.79
CA LYS A 13 -11.66 -5.17 -17.52
C LYS A 13 -12.56 -4.18 -16.77
N GLU A 14 -13.26 -4.65 -15.74
CA GLU A 14 -14.22 -3.86 -14.95
C GLU A 14 -13.66 -3.50 -13.56
N ILE A 15 -12.47 -4.01 -13.21
CA ILE A 15 -11.79 -3.67 -11.97
C ILE A 15 -11.03 -2.36 -12.21
N ASP A 16 -11.64 -1.24 -11.79
CA ASP A 16 -11.03 0.09 -11.89
C ASP A 16 -9.89 0.24 -10.87
N GLU A 17 -8.64 0.09 -11.33
CA GLU A 17 -7.44 0.33 -10.53
C GLU A 17 -7.38 1.77 -9.97
N GLN A 18 -8.12 2.73 -10.56
CA GLN A 18 -8.17 4.08 -10.03
C GLN A 18 -8.96 4.17 -8.71
N GLU A 19 -9.97 3.34 -8.49
CA GLU A 19 -10.68 3.30 -7.19
C GLU A 19 -9.74 2.86 -6.07
N ASP A 20 -8.94 1.81 -6.33
CA ASP A 20 -7.96 1.31 -5.36
C ASP A 20 -6.89 2.36 -5.07
N LEU A 21 -6.40 3.04 -6.10
CA LEU A 21 -5.45 4.14 -5.93
C LEU A 21 -6.06 5.28 -5.08
N ARG A 22 -7.30 5.70 -5.39
CA ARG A 22 -8.03 6.71 -4.62
C ARG A 22 -8.21 6.30 -3.16
N TYR A 23 -8.56 5.05 -2.92
CA TYR A 23 -8.66 4.48 -1.57
C TYR A 23 -7.34 4.57 -0.82
N TRP A 24 -6.24 4.11 -1.41
CA TRP A 24 -4.92 4.15 -0.76
C TRP A 24 -4.45 5.58 -0.50
N LEU A 25 -4.69 6.50 -1.44
CA LEU A 25 -4.36 7.92 -1.27
C LEU A 25 -5.19 8.59 -0.16
N SER A 26 -6.41 8.12 0.10
CA SER A 26 -7.26 8.60 1.20
C SER A 26 -6.77 8.18 2.60
N ARG A 27 -5.99 7.09 2.73
CA ARG A 27 -5.45 6.63 4.01
C ARG A 27 -4.31 7.51 4.50
N SER A 28 -4.01 7.47 5.80
CA SER A 28 -2.86 8.21 6.32
C SER A 28 -1.53 7.63 5.78
N PRO A 29 -0.46 8.43 5.68
CA PRO A 29 0.85 7.93 5.28
C PRO A 29 1.34 6.76 6.14
N LYS A 30 1.04 6.76 7.45
CA LYS A 30 1.38 5.68 8.37
C LYS A 30 0.73 4.36 7.96
N GLU A 31 -0.58 4.37 7.73
CA GLU A 31 -1.34 3.17 7.36
C GLU A 31 -0.89 2.61 5.99
N ARG A 32 -0.59 3.49 5.04
CA ARG A 32 -0.03 3.07 3.74
C ARG A 32 1.32 2.35 3.90
N ILE A 33 2.20 2.88 4.74
CA ILE A 33 3.52 2.28 4.99
C ILE A 33 3.36 0.92 5.70
N GLU A 34 2.45 0.82 6.68
CA GLU A 34 2.15 -0.44 7.36
C GLU A 34 1.61 -1.50 6.37
N ALA A 35 0.65 -1.13 5.52
CA ALA A 35 0.10 -2.02 4.50
C ALA A 35 1.16 -2.46 3.48
N LEU A 36 2.00 -1.54 2.98
CA LEU A 36 3.10 -1.86 2.07
C LEU A 36 4.10 -2.83 2.73
N THR A 37 4.43 -2.59 4.00
CA THR A 37 5.33 -3.47 4.77
C THR A 37 4.74 -4.87 4.93
N PHE A 38 3.43 -4.97 5.19
CA PHE A 38 2.73 -6.25 5.26
C PHE A 38 2.75 -6.98 3.92
N ILE A 39 2.43 -6.31 2.80
CA ILE A 39 2.49 -6.92 1.46
C ILE A 39 3.92 -7.41 1.17
N VAL A 40 4.92 -6.57 1.42
CA VAL A 40 6.32 -6.92 1.22
C VAL A 40 6.72 -8.19 2.00
N SER A 41 6.24 -8.37 3.22
CA SER A 41 6.55 -9.57 4.02
C SER A 41 5.92 -10.86 3.49
N GLN A 42 4.83 -10.75 2.72
CA GLN A 42 4.17 -11.92 2.12
C GLN A 42 4.80 -12.32 0.78
N TYR A 43 5.34 -11.38 0.02
CA TYR A 43 5.77 -11.61 -1.37
C TYR A 43 7.28 -11.66 -1.58
N LEU A 44 8.09 -11.03 -0.72
CA LEU A 44 9.56 -11.10 -0.87
C LEU A 44 10.11 -12.40 -0.27
N LYS A 45 10.87 -13.13 -1.09
CA LYS A 45 11.67 -14.27 -0.62
C LYS A 45 12.89 -13.77 0.18
N PRO A 46 13.48 -14.62 1.05
CA PRO A 46 14.73 -14.29 1.71
C PRO A 46 15.80 -13.82 0.70
N GLY A 47 16.43 -12.67 0.98
CA GLY A 47 17.42 -12.06 0.11
C GLY A 47 16.87 -11.12 -0.97
N GLN A 48 15.56 -11.09 -1.20
CA GLN A 48 14.94 -10.12 -2.11
C GLN A 48 14.64 -8.80 -1.37
N ARG A 49 14.75 -7.68 -2.09
CA ARG A 49 14.44 -6.34 -1.58
C ARG A 49 13.38 -5.71 -2.48
N LEU A 50 12.52 -4.90 -1.88
CA LEU A 50 11.59 -4.07 -2.65
C LEU A 50 12.40 -3.16 -3.58
N ASP A 51 11.99 -3.08 -4.85
CA ASP A 51 12.51 -2.09 -5.78
C ASP A 51 12.13 -0.68 -5.30
N LYS A 52 13.14 0.17 -5.11
CA LYS A 52 12.99 1.53 -4.56
C LYS A 52 13.17 2.61 -5.62
N THR A 53 13.19 2.26 -6.91
CA THR A 53 13.42 3.21 -8.00
C THR A 53 12.43 4.39 -7.98
N ALA A 54 11.18 4.13 -7.59
CA ALA A 54 10.13 5.14 -7.46
C ALA A 54 9.89 5.63 -6.00
N VAL A 55 10.72 5.22 -5.04
CA VAL A 55 10.49 5.54 -3.62
C VAL A 55 11.12 6.89 -3.27
N SER A 56 10.28 7.91 -3.06
CA SER A 56 10.70 9.18 -2.49
C SER A 56 10.72 9.13 -0.95
N LYS A 57 11.86 9.44 -0.34
CA LYS A 57 11.95 9.62 1.13
C LYS A 57 11.22 10.90 1.53
N ARG A 58 10.26 10.82 2.44
CA ARG A 58 9.60 11.99 3.04
C ARG A 58 9.77 11.95 4.55
N LYS A 59 10.09 13.10 5.16
CA LYS A 59 9.95 13.27 6.61
C LYS A 59 8.45 13.39 6.90
N LEU A 60 7.92 12.50 7.71
CA LEU A 60 6.59 12.67 8.27
C LEU A 60 6.71 13.77 9.33
N SER A 61 6.27 14.98 9.02
CA SER A 61 6.00 15.97 10.06
C SER A 61 4.78 15.46 10.85
N ASN A 62 4.86 15.49 12.18
CA ASN A 62 3.72 15.19 13.04
C ASN A 62 2.67 16.30 12.90
N GLY A 63 1.90 16.26 11.81
CA GLY A 63 0.70 17.07 11.62
C GLY A 63 -0.48 16.39 12.29
N LEU A 64 -0.54 16.47 13.62
CA LEU A 64 -1.82 16.44 14.33
C LEU A 64 -2.37 17.87 14.27
N SER A 65 -3.35 18.10 13.41
CA SER A 65 -4.27 19.24 13.47
C SER A 65 -5.62 18.73 13.03
#